data_AF-A0A7W1GIU1-F1
#
_entry.id   AF-A0A7W1GIU1-F1
#
_cell.length_a   1.000
_cell.length_b   1.000
_cell.length_c   1.000
_cell.angle_alpha   90.00
_cell.angle_beta   90.00
_cell.angle_gamma   90.00
#
_symmetry.space_group_name_H-M   'P 1'
#
loop_
_entity.id
_entity.type
_entity.pdbx_description
1 polymer ?
#
loop_
_entity_poly.entity_id
_entity_poly.type
_entity_poly.pdbx_seq_one_letter_code
_entity_poly.pdbx_strand_id
1 'polypeptide(L)'
;MKTRSFNWPLWAGFLFSLVAFVSYFFVFVRFPVTRDFPWANLLLFGMAAALLLVGVRRAFAPERRLRSKIAGLVVATLSVALFGLFVFSTFMMARWLPASHGAPQVGQKAPDFSLSDTNGRPVSLSELLSTPINGKAPKGVLLVFYRGYW
;
A
#
# COMPACT_ATOMS: atom_id res chain seq x y z
N MET A 1 43.62 -13.49 -20.63
CA MET A 1 43.02 -12.70 -19.52
C MET A 1 41.60 -13.20 -19.25
N LYS A 2 41.33 -13.91 -18.13
CA LYS A 2 39.94 -14.24 -17.74
C LYS A 2 39.25 -12.93 -17.34
N THR A 3 38.43 -12.39 -18.23
CA THR A 3 37.58 -11.22 -17.94
C THR A 3 36.72 -11.53 -16.72
N ARG A 4 36.95 -10.76 -15.66
CA ARG A 4 36.28 -10.89 -14.36
C ARG A 4 34.81 -10.55 -14.57
N SER A 5 33.97 -11.55 -14.81
CA SER A 5 32.57 -11.33 -15.20
C SER A 5 31.81 -10.62 -14.06
N PHE A 6 31.50 -9.35 -14.32
CA PHE A 6 30.70 -8.49 -13.46
C PHE A 6 29.30 -9.11 -13.27
N ASN A 7 28.84 -9.19 -12.01
CA ASN A 7 27.54 -9.80 -11.70
C ASN A 7 26.40 -8.79 -11.92
N TRP A 8 26.24 -8.33 -13.17
CA TRP A 8 25.20 -7.38 -13.57
C TRP A 8 23.79 -7.76 -13.09
N PRO A 9 23.34 -9.03 -13.18
CA PRO A 9 21.99 -9.39 -12.74
C PRO A 9 21.71 -9.10 -11.27
N LEU A 10 22.71 -9.26 -10.39
CA LEU A 10 22.56 -8.97 -8.96
C LEU A 10 22.32 -7.47 -8.72
N TRP A 11 23.12 -6.62 -9.36
CA TRP A 11 23.03 -5.16 -9.22
C TRP A 11 21.79 -4.60 -9.91
N ALA A 12 21.45 -5.11 -11.09
CA ALA A 12 20.23 -4.76 -11.79
C ALA A 12 19.01 -5.14 -10.93
N GLY A 13 18.95 -6.36 -10.39
CA GLY A 13 17.86 -6.78 -9.52
C GLY A 13 17.68 -5.87 -8.29
N PHE A 14 18.77 -5.43 -7.68
CA PHE A 14 18.71 -4.45 -6.59
C PHE A 14 18.25 -3.07 -7.03
N LEU A 15 18.71 -2.59 -8.18
CA LEU A 15 18.24 -1.32 -8.72
C LEU A 15 16.75 -1.37 -9.04
N PHE A 16 16.26 -2.48 -9.60
CA PHE A 16 14.84 -2.70 -9.84
C PHE A 16 14.04 -2.73 -8.53
N SER A 17 14.54 -3.30 -7.44
CA SER A 17 13.85 -3.28 -6.14
C SER A 17 13.77 -1.88 -5.55
N LEU A 18 14.82 -1.07 -5.69
CA LEU A 18 14.80 0.36 -5.32
C LEU A 18 13.80 1.16 -6.16
N VAL A 19 13.81 0.99 -7.48
CA VAL A 19 12.86 1.66 -8.38
C VAL A 19 11.43 1.22 -8.08
N ALA A 20 11.20 -0.07 -7.83
CA ALA A 20 9.89 -0.60 -7.44
C ALA A 20 9.39 0.03 -6.14
N PHE A 21 10.26 0.20 -5.14
CA PHE A 21 9.90 0.84 -3.88
C PHE A 21 9.57 2.33 -4.07
N VAL A 22 10.50 3.10 -4.66
CA VAL A 22 10.40 4.56 -4.76
C VAL A 22 9.28 4.99 -5.71
N SER A 23 9.15 4.33 -6.86
CA SER A 23 8.14 4.70 -7.86
C SER A 23 6.70 4.65 -7.33
N TYR A 24 6.43 3.81 -6.32
CA TYR A 24 5.10 3.78 -5.70
C TYR A 24 4.73 5.12 -5.08
N PHE A 25 5.58 5.61 -4.17
CA PHE A 25 5.29 6.79 -3.36
C PHE A 25 5.30 8.09 -4.17
N PHE A 26 6.09 8.17 -5.24
CA PHE A 26 6.21 9.40 -6.02
C PHE A 26 5.32 9.43 -7.26
N VAL A 27 5.00 8.28 -7.85
CA VAL A 27 4.29 8.19 -9.13
C VAL A 27 2.98 7.42 -8.98
N PHE A 28 3.03 6.14 -8.60
CA PHE A 28 1.86 5.26 -8.68
C PHE A 28 0.77 5.56 -7.64
N VAL A 29 1.10 6.20 -6.52
CA VAL A 29 0.09 6.63 -5.53
C VAL A 29 -0.91 7.65 -6.11
N ARG A 30 -0.56 8.35 -7.20
CA ARG A 30 -1.40 9.37 -7.84
C ARG A 30 -2.49 8.79 -8.73
N PHE A 31 -2.39 7.52 -9.10
CA PHE A 31 -3.36 6.86 -9.98
C PHE A 31 -4.22 5.88 -9.17
N PRO A 32 -5.56 6.02 -9.17
CA PRO A 32 -6.44 5.14 -8.38
C PRO A 32 -6.19 3.65 -8.63
N VAL A 33 -6.03 3.27 -9.91
CA VAL A 33 -5.79 1.88 -10.33
C VAL A 33 -4.55 1.23 -9.70
N THR A 34 -3.50 2.00 -9.40
CA THR A 34 -2.29 1.48 -8.75
C THR A 34 -2.21 1.80 -7.26
N ARG A 35 -2.95 2.81 -6.79
CA ARG A 35 -3.07 3.14 -5.37
C ARG A 35 -3.89 2.09 -4.62
N ASP A 36 -5.00 1.66 -5.21
CA ASP A 36 -5.92 0.73 -4.55
C ASP A 36 -5.33 -0.69 -4.50
N PHE A 37 -4.56 -1.06 -5.54
CA PHE A 37 -3.77 -2.26 -5.56
C PHE A 37 -2.46 -2.04 -6.35
N PRO A 38 -1.27 -2.12 -5.72
CA PRO A 38 -0.01 -1.73 -6.35
C PRO A 38 0.59 -2.80 -7.27
N TRP A 39 -0.22 -3.33 -8.20
CA TRP A 39 0.17 -4.43 -9.09
C TRP A 39 1.43 -4.11 -9.92
N ALA A 40 1.59 -2.87 -10.40
CA ALA A 40 2.75 -2.47 -11.18
C ALA A 40 4.05 -2.61 -10.39
N ASN A 41 4.05 -2.18 -9.13
CA ASN A 41 5.19 -2.31 -8.22
C ASN A 41 5.45 -3.78 -7.86
N LEU A 42 4.41 -4.59 -7.67
CA LEU A 42 4.55 -6.03 -7.45
C LEU A 42 5.20 -6.74 -8.65
N LEU A 43 4.84 -6.36 -9.88
CA LEU A 43 5.50 -6.87 -11.09
C LEU A 43 6.98 -6.46 -11.14
N LEU A 44 7.30 -5.22 -10.82
CA LEU A 44 8.69 -4.75 -10.75
C LEU A 44 9.50 -5.51 -9.69
N PHE A 45 8.91 -5.77 -8.50
CA PHE A 45 9.53 -6.62 -7.49
C PHE A 45 9.68 -8.07 -7.96
N GLY A 46 8.73 -8.61 -8.73
CA GLY A 46 8.85 -9.92 -9.36
C GLY A 46 10.02 -10.01 -10.33
N MET A 47 10.19 -8.99 -11.18
CA MET A 47 11.34 -8.88 -12.08
C MET A 47 12.66 -8.75 -11.31
N ALA A 48 12.68 -7.91 -10.26
CA ALA A 48 13.81 -7.77 -9.36
C ALA A 48 14.20 -9.11 -8.73
N ALA A 49 13.22 -9.87 -8.22
CA ALA A 49 13.43 -11.17 -7.62
C ALA A 49 14.03 -12.18 -8.61
N ALA A 50 13.54 -12.24 -9.85
CA ALA A 50 14.09 -13.11 -10.88
C ALA A 50 15.57 -12.79 -11.17
N LEU A 51 15.90 -11.50 -11.32
CA LEU A 51 17.28 -11.04 -11.54
C LEU A 51 18.20 -11.34 -10.35
N LEU A 52 17.70 -11.14 -9.13
CA LEU A 52 18.42 -11.44 -7.90
C LEU A 52 18.68 -12.95 -7.75
N LEU A 53 17.72 -13.82 -8.06
CA LEU A 53 17.92 -15.27 -8.02
C LEU A 53 19.04 -15.70 -8.97
N VAL A 54 19.05 -15.17 -10.20
CA VAL A 54 20.14 -15.42 -11.17
C VAL A 54 21.46 -14.86 -10.64
N GLY A 55 21.45 -13.65 -10.09
CA GLY A 55 22.63 -12.98 -9.52
C GLY A 55 23.23 -13.73 -8.33
N VAL A 56 22.40 -14.20 -7.40
CA VAL A 56 22.81 -14.98 -6.22
C VAL A 56 23.34 -16.34 -6.66
N ARG A 57 22.64 -17.08 -7.54
CA ARG A 57 23.15 -18.35 -8.09
C ARG A 57 24.55 -18.17 -8.71
N ARG A 58 24.76 -17.10 -9.48
CA ARG A 58 26.08 -16.76 -10.05
C ARG A 58 27.12 -16.37 -9.00
N ALA A 59 26.71 -15.75 -7.89
CA ALA A 59 27.58 -15.35 -6.80
C ALA A 59 28.12 -16.53 -5.99
N PHE A 60 27.34 -17.60 -5.86
CA PHE A 60 27.67 -18.81 -5.11
C PHE A 60 28.38 -19.91 -5.93
N ALA A 61 28.66 -19.67 -7.22
CA ALA A 61 29.38 -20.63 -8.05
C ALA A 61 30.77 -21.00 -7.45
N PRO A 62 31.24 -22.26 -7.58
CA PRO A 62 32.43 -22.77 -6.89
C PRO A 62 33.70 -21.95 -7.15
N GLU A 63 33.84 -21.37 -8.35
CA GLU A 63 35.01 -20.59 -8.76
C GLU A 63 35.00 -19.12 -8.25
N ARG A 64 33.95 -18.68 -7.54
CA ARG A 64 33.84 -17.28 -7.10
C ARG A 64 34.40 -17.04 -5.70
N ARG A 65 35.13 -15.92 -5.58
CA ARG A 65 35.70 -15.41 -4.32
C ARG A 65 34.62 -15.16 -3.26
N LEU A 66 34.96 -15.34 -2.00
CA LEU A 66 34.10 -15.08 -0.82
C LEU A 66 33.40 -13.71 -0.86
N ARG A 67 34.08 -12.65 -1.33
CA ARG A 67 33.50 -11.31 -1.50
C ARG A 67 32.24 -11.29 -2.38
N SER A 68 32.19 -12.14 -3.41
CA SER A 68 31.00 -12.25 -4.28
C SER A 68 29.82 -12.86 -3.54
N LYS A 69 30.09 -13.85 -2.68
CA LYS A 69 29.06 -14.50 -1.84
C LYS A 69 28.50 -13.53 -0.80
N ILE A 70 29.38 -12.78 -0.11
CA ILE A 70 28.98 -11.74 0.85
C ILE A 70 28.16 -10.65 0.16
N ALA A 71 28.63 -10.11 -0.96
CA ALA A 71 27.88 -9.11 -1.72
C ALA A 71 26.53 -9.64 -2.20
N GLY A 72 26.48 -10.88 -2.69
CA GLY A 72 25.23 -11.55 -3.09
C GLY A 72 24.24 -11.65 -1.94
N LEU A 73 24.70 -12.07 -0.75
CA LEU A 73 23.87 -12.19 0.43
C LEU A 73 23.35 -10.82 0.90
N VAL A 74 24.24 -9.84 1.06
CA VAL A 74 23.88 -8.49 1.51
C VAL A 74 22.86 -7.85 0.56
N VAL A 75 23.12 -7.90 -0.75
CA VAL A 75 22.22 -7.30 -1.75
C VAL A 75 20.87 -8.01 -1.79
N ALA A 76 20.85 -9.34 -1.68
CA ALA A 76 19.61 -10.10 -1.60
C ALA A 76 18.82 -9.76 -0.33
N THR A 77 19.47 -9.73 0.84
CA THR A 77 18.82 -9.37 2.11
C THR A 77 18.25 -7.96 2.09
N LEU A 78 19.00 -6.98 1.58
CA LEU A 78 18.50 -5.60 1.44
C LEU A 78 17.30 -5.52 0.48
N SER A 79 17.32 -6.26 -0.62
CA SER A 79 16.20 -6.31 -1.57
C SER A 79 14.95 -6.92 -0.94
N VAL A 80 15.11 -8.00 -0.16
CA VAL A 80 14.00 -8.63 0.57
C VAL A 80 13.46 -7.69 1.65
N ALA A 81 14.33 -6.96 2.36
CA ALA A 81 13.91 -5.96 3.34
C ALA A 81 13.12 -4.81 2.69
N LEU A 82 13.55 -4.31 1.52
CA LEU A 82 12.81 -3.31 0.75
C LEU A 82 11.43 -3.83 0.33
N PHE A 83 11.34 -5.07 -0.14
CA PHE A 83 10.06 -5.68 -0.48
C PHE A 83 9.16 -5.88 0.74
N GLY A 84 9.71 -6.35 1.87
CA GLY A 84 8.96 -6.50 3.11
C GLY A 84 8.45 -5.17 3.64
N LEU A 85 9.28 -4.12 3.63
CA LEU A 85 8.89 -2.77 4.02
C LEU A 85 7.80 -2.22 3.08
N PHE A 86 7.92 -2.47 1.78
CA PHE A 86 6.89 -2.13 0.81
C PHE A 86 5.55 -2.77 1.18
N VAL A 87 5.52 -4.10 1.31
CA VAL A 87 4.30 -4.84 1.65
C VAL A 87 3.70 -4.38 2.98
N PHE A 88 4.54 -4.20 4.00
CA PHE A 88 4.10 -3.71 5.31
C PHE A 88 3.47 -2.32 5.22
N SER A 89 4.14 -1.38 4.56
CA SER A 89 3.65 0.01 4.45
C SER A 89 2.35 0.10 3.64
N THR A 90 2.24 -0.62 2.51
CA THR A 90 1.10 -0.50 1.60
C THR A 90 -0.12 -1.29 2.05
N PHE A 91 0.06 -2.48 2.65
CA PHE A 91 -1.07 -3.36 2.97
C PHE A 91 -1.44 -3.37 4.45
N MET A 92 -0.50 -3.10 5.37
CA MET A 92 -0.76 -3.12 6.81
C MET A 92 -0.89 -1.70 7.36
N MET A 93 0.17 -0.89 7.24
CA MET A 93 0.21 0.45 7.83
C MET A 93 -0.86 1.38 7.23
N ALA A 94 -1.12 1.28 5.92
CA ALA A 94 -2.19 2.05 5.28
C ALA A 94 -3.60 1.72 5.81
N ARG A 95 -3.80 0.55 6.41
CA ARG A 95 -5.08 0.07 6.96
C ARG A 95 -5.16 0.14 8.49
N TRP A 96 -4.10 0.59 9.15
CA TRP A 96 -4.11 0.83 10.58
C TRP A 96 -4.91 2.09 10.90
N LEU A 97 -6.21 1.91 11.08
CA LEU A 97 -7.11 2.92 11.60
C LEU A 97 -7.21 2.76 13.12
N PRO A 98 -7.22 3.86 13.89
CA PRO A 98 -7.51 3.82 15.31
C PRO A 98 -8.87 3.15 15.55
N ALA A 99 -8.95 2.30 16.58
CA ALA A 99 -10.21 1.69 16.95
C ALA A 99 -11.23 2.76 17.38
N SER A 100 -12.45 2.65 16.84
CA SER A 100 -13.56 3.56 17.14
C SER A 100 -14.27 3.15 18.42
N HIS A 101 -13.60 3.27 19.57
CA HIS A 101 -14.10 2.82 20.88
C HIS A 101 -15.44 3.45 21.28
N GLY A 102 -15.77 4.64 20.77
CA GLY A 102 -17.04 5.34 21.01
C GLY A 102 -18.13 5.09 19.98
N ALA A 103 -17.94 4.14 19.05
CA ALA A 103 -18.95 3.86 18.03
C ALA A 103 -20.21 3.23 18.66
N PRO A 104 -21.41 3.75 18.37
CA PRO A 104 -22.66 3.20 18.89
C PRO A 104 -22.85 1.76 18.42
N GLN A 105 -23.26 0.89 19.34
CA GLN A 105 -23.53 -0.51 19.05
C GLN A 105 -24.97 -0.72 18.58
N VAL A 106 -25.26 -1.88 17.97
CA VAL A 106 -26.63 -2.23 17.54
C VAL A 106 -27.59 -2.16 18.75
N GLY A 107 -28.72 -1.48 18.56
CA GLY A 107 -29.72 -1.25 19.60
C GLY A 107 -29.47 -0.02 20.49
N GLN A 108 -28.30 0.61 20.42
CA GLN A 108 -28.06 1.90 21.08
C GLN A 108 -28.64 3.05 20.25
N LYS A 109 -29.13 4.07 20.94
CA LYS A 109 -29.57 5.32 20.28
C LYS A 109 -28.36 5.98 19.64
N ALA A 110 -28.44 6.24 18.32
CA ALA A 110 -27.42 7.00 17.63
C ALA A 110 -27.30 8.41 18.23
N PRO A 111 -26.08 8.91 18.50
CA PRO A 111 -25.88 10.29 18.92
C PRO A 111 -26.47 11.26 17.89
N ASP A 112 -27.13 12.31 18.37
CA ASP A 112 -27.58 13.38 17.50
C ASP A 112 -26.37 14.16 16.95
N PHE A 113 -26.53 14.73 15.76
CA PHE A 113 -25.50 15.55 15.13
C PHE A 113 -26.14 16.69 14.34
N SER A 114 -25.36 17.75 14.14
CA SER A 114 -25.63 18.80 13.16
C SER A 114 -24.33 19.05 12.41
N LEU A 115 -24.32 18.71 11.12
CA LEU A 115 -23.15 18.81 10.24
C LEU A 115 -23.52 19.65 9.02
N SER A 116 -22.57 20.42 8.50
CA SER A 116 -22.81 21.21 7.30
C SER A 116 -22.79 20.33 6.05
N ASP A 117 -23.77 20.52 5.16
CA ASP A 117 -23.77 19.94 3.82
C ASP A 117 -22.74 20.62 2.91
N THR A 118 -22.66 20.18 1.64
CA THR A 118 -21.76 20.76 0.63
C THR A 118 -22.05 22.23 0.29
N ASN A 119 -23.21 22.76 0.69
CA ASN A 119 -23.61 24.16 0.51
C ASN A 119 -23.48 24.97 1.81
N GLY A 120 -22.90 24.38 2.86
CA GLY A 120 -22.75 25.03 4.16
C GLY A 120 -24.03 25.05 5.01
N ARG A 121 -25.11 24.38 4.57
CA ARG A 121 -26.36 24.33 5.31
C ARG A 121 -26.27 23.30 6.43
N PRO A 122 -26.67 23.63 7.66
CA PRO A 122 -26.69 22.66 8.75
C PRO A 122 -27.74 21.58 8.45
N VAL A 123 -27.35 20.31 8.57
CA VAL A 123 -28.20 19.13 8.43
C VAL A 123 -28.09 18.33 9.72
N SER A 124 -29.25 18.02 10.31
CA SER A 124 -29.33 17.27 11.57
C SER A 124 -29.91 15.86 11.41
N LEU A 125 -29.62 14.96 12.34
CA LEU A 125 -30.19 13.61 12.31
C LEU A 125 -31.72 13.63 12.44
N SER A 126 -32.24 14.52 13.29
CA SER A 126 -33.69 14.68 13.51
C SER A 126 -34.41 15.17 12.24
N GLU A 127 -33.80 16.09 11.50
CA GLU A 127 -34.29 16.56 10.20
C GLU A 127 -34.31 15.43 9.16
N LEU A 128 -33.24 14.64 9.08
CA LEU A 128 -33.15 13.51 8.15
C LEU A 128 -34.20 12.42 8.43
N LEU A 129 -34.62 12.25 9.69
CA LEU A 129 -35.65 11.29 10.10
C LEU A 129 -37.09 11.81 9.93
N SER A 130 -37.28 13.12 9.86
CA SER A 130 -38.60 13.74 9.77
C SER A 130 -38.97 14.21 8.36
N THR A 131 -37.97 14.53 7.53
CA THR A 131 -38.20 15.02 6.16
C THR A 131 -38.75 13.92 5.26
N PRO A 132 -39.97 14.07 4.70
CA PRO A 132 -40.58 13.03 3.87
C PRO A 132 -39.80 12.78 2.57
N ILE A 133 -39.57 11.52 2.23
CA ILE A 133 -39.03 11.10 0.94
C ILE A 133 -40.18 10.47 0.14
N ASN A 134 -40.50 11.04 -1.03
CA ASN A 134 -41.64 10.61 -1.86
C ASN A 134 -42.97 10.56 -1.10
N GLY A 135 -43.23 11.56 -0.25
CA GLY A 135 -44.46 11.70 0.52
C GLY A 135 -44.61 10.73 1.70
N LYS A 136 -43.53 10.00 2.07
CA LYS A 136 -43.52 9.08 3.23
C LYS A 136 -42.41 9.43 4.19
N ALA A 137 -42.66 9.25 5.49
CA ALA A 137 -41.62 9.38 6.51
C ALA A 137 -40.51 8.33 6.26
N PRO A 138 -39.23 8.73 6.33
CA PRO A 138 -38.12 7.82 6.13
C PRO A 138 -38.06 6.78 7.27
N LYS A 139 -37.70 5.54 6.93
CA LYS A 139 -37.61 4.43 7.89
C LYS A 139 -36.28 4.37 8.64
N GLY A 140 -35.29 5.13 8.19
CA GLY A 140 -33.95 5.15 8.77
C GLY A 140 -32.98 6.00 7.95
N VAL A 141 -31.79 6.19 8.51
CA VAL A 141 -30.71 6.97 7.90
C VAL A 141 -29.47 6.08 7.80
N LEU A 142 -28.85 6.04 6.61
CA LEU A 142 -27.56 5.37 6.41
C LEU A 142 -26.43 6.39 6.55
N LEU A 143 -25.61 6.22 7.58
CA LEU A 143 -24.42 7.05 7.80
C LEU A 143 -23.19 6.37 7.18
N VAL A 144 -22.59 7.02 6.18
CA VAL A 144 -21.37 6.54 5.52
C VAL A 144 -20.20 7.44 5.95
N PHE A 145 -19.33 6.90 6.81
CA PHE A 145 -18.10 7.58 7.21
C PHE A 145 -16.99 7.29 6.21
N TYR A 146 -16.34 8.33 5.71
CA TYR A 146 -15.20 8.20 4.81
C TYR A 146 -14.11 9.20 5.20
N ARG A 147 -12.83 8.82 4.96
CA ARG A 147 -11.65 9.56 5.43
C ARG A 147 -11.45 10.90 4.71
N GLY A 148 -11.96 11.05 3.49
CA GLY A 148 -11.84 12.27 2.72
C GLY A 148 -12.39 12.11 1.31
N TYR A 149 -12.72 13.25 0.71
CA TYR A 149 -13.06 13.38 -0.70
C TYR A 149 -11.85 14.01 -1.39
N TRP A 150 -11.32 13.35 -2.41
CA TRP A 150 -10.09 13.73 -3.13
C TRP A 150 -10.29 13.67 -4.63
#